data_AF-A0A7J9J162-F1
#
_entry.id   AF-A0A7J9J162-F1
#
_cell.length_a   1.000
_cell.length_b   1.000
_cell.length_c   1.000
_cell.angle_alpha   90.00
_cell.angle_beta   90.00
_cell.angle_gamma   90.00
#
_symmetry.space_group_name_H-M   'P 1'
#
loop_
_entity.id
_entity.type
_entity.pdbx_description
1 polymer ?
#
loop_
_entity_poly.entity_id
_entity_poly.type
_entity_poly.pdbx_seq_one_letter_code
_entity_poly.pdbx_strand_id
1 'polypeptide(L)' 'MHYGESIKEITNEEFGNGIMSATVFYRSADKVKGGDREDRVVATFDGKHMPYTEQKSEHMAASKSTTTSKLRNS' A
#
# COMPACT_ATOMS: atom_id res chain seq x y z
N MET A 1 -0.96 -15.95 -8.03
CA MET A 1 -2.18 -15.14 -7.82
C MET A 1 -2.64 -14.67 -9.18
N HIS A 2 -3.81 -15.08 -9.68
CA HIS A 2 -4.13 -14.91 -11.10
C HIS A 2 -4.44 -13.46 -11.54
N TYR A 3 -4.94 -12.60 -10.64
CA TYR A 3 -5.37 -11.23 -10.98
C TYR A 3 -4.71 -10.12 -10.15
N GLY A 4 -3.89 -10.48 -9.15
CA GLY A 4 -3.26 -9.47 -8.28
C GLY A 4 -2.30 -8.55 -9.04
N GLU A 5 -1.55 -9.12 -9.98
CA GLU A 5 -0.61 -8.36 -10.83
C GLU A 5 -1.35 -7.45 -11.80
N SER A 6 -2.39 -7.96 -12.49
CA SER A 6 -3.17 -7.13 -13.43
C SER A 6 -3.93 -6.00 -12.74
N ILE A 7 -4.49 -6.23 -11.54
CA ILE A 7 -5.15 -5.17 -10.75
C ILE A 7 -4.13 -4.09 -10.36
N LYS A 8 -2.92 -4.49 -9.96
CA LYS A 8 -1.84 -3.56 -9.64
C LYS A 8 -1.44 -2.73 -10.85
N GLU A 9 -1.27 -3.36 -12.01
CA GLU A 9 -0.90 -2.67 -13.26
C GLU A 9 -1.94 -1.64 -13.66
N ILE A 10 -3.22 -2.02 -13.72
CA ILE A 10 -4.33 -1.11 -14.06
C ILE A 10 -4.41 0.05 -13.05
N THR A 11 -4.28 -0.25 -11.76
CA THR A 11 -4.30 0.82 -10.72
C THR A 11 -3.13 1.78 -10.90
N ASN A 12 -1.94 1.28 -11.24
CA ASN A 12 -0.77 2.13 -11.45
C ASN A 12 -0.84 2.93 -12.77
N GLU A 13 -1.51 2.41 -13.79
CA GLU A 13 -1.77 3.12 -15.05
C GLU A 13 -2.70 4.32 -14.82
N GLU A 14 -3.76 4.12 -14.03
CA GLU A 14 -4.78 5.15 -13.78
C GLU A 14 -4.39 6.16 -12.69
N PHE A 15 -3.71 5.72 -11.62
CA PHE A 15 -3.44 6.55 -10.43
C PHE A 15 -1.95 6.80 -10.14
N GLY A 16 -1.05 6.16 -10.89
CA GLY A 16 0.39 6.22 -10.65
C GLY A 16 0.87 5.24 -9.57
N ASN A 17 2.16 5.30 -9.24
CA ASN A 17 2.76 4.38 -8.27
C ASN A 17 2.20 4.60 -6.86
N GLY A 18 1.53 3.60 -6.31
CA GLY A 18 0.91 3.69 -5.00
C GLY A 18 0.28 2.38 -4.54
N ILE A 19 -0.51 2.48 -3.48
CA ILE A 19 -1.31 1.37 -2.94
C ILE A 19 -2.75 1.82 -2.72
N MET A 20 -3.69 0.89 -2.87
CA MET A 20 -5.04 1.04 -2.34
C MET A 20 -5.02 0.75 -0.84
N SER A 21 -5.50 1.68 -0.01
CA SER A 21 -5.58 1.47 1.44
C SER A 21 -6.56 0.34 1.78
N ALA A 22 -6.16 -0.54 2.71
CA ALA A 22 -7.04 -1.54 3.30
C ALA A 22 -7.71 -1.06 4.60
N THR A 23 -7.30 0.10 5.14
CA THR A 23 -7.81 0.67 6.40
C THR A 23 -8.79 1.82 6.16
N VAL A 24 -8.54 2.66 5.15
CA VAL A 24 -9.48 3.70 4.69
C VAL A 24 -10.20 3.15 3.47
N PHE A 25 -11.18 2.29 3.73
CA PHE A 25 -11.73 1.37 2.74
C PHE A 25 -13.21 1.05 3.02
N TYR A 26 -14.01 1.02 1.96
CA TYR A 26 -15.39 0.54 1.95
C TYR A 26 -15.53 -0.66 1.03
N ARG A 27 -16.39 -1.61 1.43
CA ARG A 27 -16.72 -2.81 0.65
C ARG A 27 -18.21 -3.04 0.63
N SER A 28 -18.75 -3.30 -0.56
CA SER A 28 -20.08 -3.88 -0.71
C SER A 28 -20.00 -5.22 -1.44
N ALA A 29 -21.00 -6.04 -1.22
CA ALA A 29 -21.23 -7.26 -1.98
C ALA A 29 -22.71 -7.32 -2.34
N ASP A 30 -22.99 -7.36 -3.63
CA ASP A 30 -24.34 -7.30 -4.16
C ASP A 30 -24.62 -8.57 -4.95
N LYS A 31 -25.84 -9.08 -4.80
CA LYS A 31 -26.31 -10.23 -5.56
C LYS A 31 -27.00 -9.75 -6.83
N VAL A 32 -26.51 -10.20 -7.98
CA VAL A 32 -27.10 -9.89 -9.29
C VAL A 32 -27.46 -11.17 -10.02
N LYS A 33 -28.39 -11.10 -10.97
CA LYS A 33 -28.71 -12.21 -11.86
C LYS A 33 -27.85 -12.12 -13.12
N GLY A 34 -27.18 -13.22 -13.46
CA GLY A 34 -26.40 -13.35 -14.68
C GLY A 34 -27.26 -13.60 -15.92
N GLY A 35 -26.61 -13.66 -17.08
CA GLY A 35 -27.29 -13.86 -18.37
C GLY A 35 -28.07 -15.16 -18.45
N ASP A 36 -27.59 -16.19 -17.74
CA ASP A 36 -28.20 -17.52 -17.68
C ASP A 36 -29.08 -17.71 -16.43
N ARG A 37 -29.50 -16.60 -15.79
CA ARG A 37 -30.31 -16.53 -14.55
C ARG A 37 -29.64 -17.11 -13.30
N GLU A 38 -28.36 -17.42 -13.37
CA GLU A 38 -27.51 -17.81 -12.26
C GLU A 38 -27.29 -16.63 -11.30
N ASP A 39 -27.04 -16.97 -10.04
CA ASP A 39 -26.69 -15.97 -9.04
C ASP A 39 -25.22 -15.57 -9.20
N ARG A 40 -24.97 -14.28 -9.42
CA ARG A 40 -23.64 -13.69 -9.48
C ARG A 40 -23.43 -12.74 -8.30
N VAL A 41 -22.17 -12.65 -7.86
CA VAL A 41 -21.76 -11.70 -6.83
C VAL A 41 -20.99 -10.58 -7.51
N VAL A 42 -21.40 -9.35 -7.25
CA VAL A 42 -20.61 -8.14 -7.55
C VAL A 42 -19.96 -7.71 -6.24
N ALA A 43 -18.63 -7.72 -6.20
CA ALA A 43 -17.88 -7.22 -5.07
C ALA A 43 -17.25 -5.87 -5.46
N THR A 44 -17.62 -4.82 -4.72
CA THR A 44 -17.09 -3.48 -4.93
C THR A 44 -16.08 -3.17 -3.84
N PHE A 45 -14.88 -2.78 -4.25
CA PHE A 45 -13.78 -2.39 -3.37
C PHE A 45 -13.47 -0.91 -3.63
N ASP A 46 -13.74 -0.06 -2.63
CA ASP A 46 -13.47 1.37 -2.69
C ASP A 46 -12.47 1.74 -1.60
N GLY A 47 -11.20 1.83 -1.98
CA GLY A 47 -10.10 2.16 -1.07
C GLY A 47 -9.40 3.44 -1.47
N LYS A 48 -9.03 4.26 -0.47
CA LYS A 48 -8.25 5.47 -0.71
C LYS A 48 -6.91 5.13 -1.37
N HIS A 49 -6.61 5.74 -2.51
CA HIS A 49 -5.29 5.67 -3.12
C HIS A 49 -4.24 6.42 -2.26
N MET A 50 -3.13 5.76 -1.98
CA MET A 50 -1.99 6.31 -1.26
C MET A 50 -0.75 6.28 -2.16
N PRO A 51 -0.26 7.45 -2.63
CA PRO A 51 0.90 7.49 -3.51
C PRO A 51 2.15 7.03 -2.77
N TYR A 52 3.00 6.28 -3.47
CA TYR A 52 4.31 5.91 -2.96
C TYR A 52 5.22 7.14 -2.93
N THR A 53 5.84 7.41 -1.79
CA THR A 53 6.85 8.46 -1.65
C THR A 53 8.17 7.81 -1.24
N GLU A 54 9.23 8.04 -2.01
CA GLU A 54 10.57 7.61 -1.64
C GLU A 54 10.99 8.29 -0.33
N GLN A 55 11.35 7.49 0.68
CA GLN A 55 11.97 8.03 1.89
C GLN A 55 13.44 8.35 1.60
N LYS A 56 13.78 9.64 1.51
CA LYS A 56 15.18 10.07 1.42
C LYS A 56 15.89 9.81 2.75
N SER A 57 17.01 9.08 2.70
CA SER A 57 17.76 8.62 3.88
C SER A 57 18.61 9.69 4.58
N GLU A 58 18.59 10.93 4.10
CA GLU A 58 19.46 12.03 4.54
C GLU A 58 19.28 12.41 6.02
N HIS A 59 18.17 12.02 6.66
CA HIS A 59 17.89 12.35 8.07
C HIS A 59 18.38 11.33 9.11
N MET A 60 19.01 10.21 8.71
CA MET A 60 19.46 9.17 9.66
C MET A 60 20.94 9.30 10.13
N ALA A 61 21.67 10.33 9.69
CA ALA A 61 23.12 10.45 9.95
C ALA A 61 23.51 11.34 11.15
N ALA A 62 22.58 11.82 11.98
CA ALA A 62 22.86 12.85 12.99
C ALA A 62 22.96 12.38 14.45
N SER A 63 23.17 11.09 14.74
CA SER A 63 23.26 10.63 16.15
C SER A 63 24.18 9.44 16.39
N LYS A 64 25.45 9.49 15.97
CA LYS A 64 26.50 8.60 16.52
C LYS A 64 27.90 9.26 16.55
N SER A 65 28.07 10.34 17.31
CA SER A 65 29.42 10.73 17.76
C SER A 65 29.38 11.61 19.00
N THR A 66 29.24 11.03 20.18
CA THR A 66 29.86 11.51 21.44
C THR A 66 29.58 10.43 22.48
N THR A 67 30.61 9.70 22.92
CA THR A 67 30.76 9.03 24.24
C THR A 67 31.60 7.75 24.07
N THR A 68 32.91 7.87 23.83
CA THR A 68 33.94 6.96 24.40
C THR A 68 35.35 7.56 24.21
N SER A 69 35.78 8.46 25.10
CA SER A 69 37.22 8.83 25.21
C SER A 69 37.65 9.25 26.62
N LYS A 70 36.94 8.81 27.67
CA LYS A 70 37.42 8.91 29.05
C LYS A 70 37.38 7.54 29.70
N LEU A 71 38.42 6.75 29.48
CA LEU A 71 38.87 5.63 30.32
C LEU A 71 40.18 5.08 29.74
N ARG A 72 41.21 5.94 29.74
CA ARG A 72 42.60 5.49 29.69
C ARG A 72 43.45 6.58 30.34
N ASN A 73 43.78 6.37 31.61
CA ASN A 73 44.88 6.92 32.40
C ASN A 73 44.43 7.12 33.87
N SER A 74 44.51 6.06 34.66
CA SER A 74 45.03 6.08 36.03
C SER A 74 45.60 4.70 36.34
#